data_AF-A0A933S7S0-F1
#
_entry.id   AF-A0A933S7S0-F1
#
_cell.length_a   1.000
_cell.length_b   1.000
_cell.length_c   1.000
_cell.angle_alpha   90.00
_cell.angle_beta   90.00
_cell.angle_gamma   90.00
#
_symmetry.space_group_name_H-M   'P 1'
#
loop_
_entity.id
_entity.type
_entity.pdbx_description
1 polymer ?
#
loop_
_entity_poly.entity_id
_entity_poly.type
_entity_poly.pdbx_seq_one_letter_code
_entity_poly.pdbx_strand_id
1 'polypeptide(L)'
;MFTLFGKMLETSKNKKIAEAKIAELKENKFKLDRDIDKLNTNQGLEENIREKFGLVKEGENMIVIVDEKKEVSVPLEANSGGFFSFFLNLFK
;
A
#
# COMPACT_ATOMS: atom_id res chain seq x y z
N MET A 1 -7.86 42.21 -35.96
CA MET A 1 -6.95 41.16 -36.48
C MET A 1 -6.03 40.60 -35.39
N PHE A 2 -5.38 41.43 -34.56
CA PHE A 2 -4.52 41.00 -33.44
C PHE A 2 -5.18 40.06 -32.40
N THR A 3 -6.45 40.26 -32.08
CA THR A 3 -7.17 39.45 -31.07
C THR A 3 -7.38 37.99 -31.48
N LEU A 4 -7.56 37.73 -32.79
CA LEU A 4 -7.74 36.37 -33.32
C LEU A 4 -6.43 35.58 -33.28
N PHE A 5 -5.31 36.24 -33.59
CA PHE A 5 -3.98 35.62 -33.48
C PHE A 5 -3.62 35.26 -32.04
N GLY A 6 -3.93 36.14 -31.07
CA GLY A 6 -3.74 35.83 -29.65
C GLY A 6 -4.54 34.60 -29.21
N LYS A 7 -5.83 34.53 -29.55
CA LYS A 7 -6.71 33.39 -29.25
C LYS A 7 -6.25 32.10 -29.94
N MET A 8 -5.72 32.18 -31.15
CA MET A 8 -5.18 31.02 -31.89
C MET A 8 -3.94 30.45 -31.21
N LEU A 9 -3.02 31.31 -30.76
CA LEU A 9 -1.83 30.91 -30.00
C LEU A 9 -2.21 30.28 -28.66
N GLU A 10 -3.17 30.87 -27.95
CA GLU A 10 -3.68 30.35 -26.68
C GLU A 10 -4.34 28.97 -26.87
N THR A 11 -5.20 28.82 -27.87
CA THR A 11 -5.83 27.54 -28.23
C THR A 11 -4.78 26.48 -28.55
N SER A 12 -3.74 26.84 -29.31
CA SER A 12 -2.65 25.92 -29.64
C SER A 12 -1.88 25.47 -28.39
N LYS A 13 -1.60 26.38 -27.46
CA LYS A 13 -0.96 26.05 -26.18
C LYS A 13 -1.84 25.12 -25.34
N ASN A 14 -3.13 25.43 -25.22
CA ASN A 14 -4.08 24.63 -24.45
C ASN A 14 -4.24 23.23 -25.05
N LYS A 15 -4.26 23.11 -26.38
CA LYS A 15 -4.25 21.82 -27.07
C LYS A 15 -3.02 21.00 -26.72
N LYS A 16 -1.82 21.59 -26.77
CA LYS A 16 -0.58 20.89 -26.38
C LYS A 16 -0.59 20.42 -24.93
N ILE A 17 -1.10 21.24 -24.00
CA ILE A 17 -1.24 20.86 -22.59
C ILE A 17 -2.22 19.69 -22.43
N ALA A 18 -3.35 19.73 -23.13
CA ALA A 18 -4.32 18.63 -23.11
C ALA A 18 -3.75 17.34 -23.70
N GLU A 19 -3.01 17.41 -24.80
CA GLU A 19 -2.33 16.26 -25.43
C GLU A 19 -1.29 15.65 -24.48
N ALA A 20 -0.48 16.48 -23.81
CA ALA A 20 0.49 16.01 -22.81
C ALA A 20 -0.20 15.29 -21.64
N LYS A 21 -1.28 15.86 -21.10
CA LYS A 21 -2.08 15.22 -20.03
C LYS A 21 -2.68 13.90 -20.47
N ILE A 22 -3.16 13.80 -21.71
CA ILE A 22 -3.70 12.54 -22.25
C ILE A 22 -2.59 11.48 -22.35
N ALA A 23 -1.40 11.86 -22.79
CA ALA A 23 -0.27 10.94 -22.86
C ALA A 23 0.12 10.41 -21.47
N GLU A 24 0.24 11.31 -20.48
CA GLU A 24 0.53 10.96 -19.10
C GLU A 24 -0.54 10.02 -18.51
N LEU A 25 -1.83 10.34 -18.69
CA LEU A 25 -2.93 9.51 -18.19
C LEU A 25 -2.96 8.12 -18.83
N LYS A 26 -2.62 8.01 -20.12
CA LYS A 26 -2.52 6.70 -20.80
C LYS A 26 -1.37 5.87 -20.24
N GLU A 27 -0.23 6.49 -19.98
CA GLU A 27 0.91 5.79 -19.36
C GLU A 27 0.57 5.31 -17.95
N ASN A 28 -0.05 6.16 -17.14
CA ASN A 28 -0.46 5.82 -15.78
C ASN A 28 -1.51 4.70 -15.78
N LYS A 29 -2.48 4.75 -16.69
CA LYS A 29 -3.46 3.67 -16.87
C LYS A 29 -2.77 2.35 -17.19
N PHE A 30 -1.83 2.35 -18.13
CA PHE A 30 -1.12 1.13 -18.51
C PHE A 30 -0.30 0.53 -17.36
N LYS A 31 0.34 1.37 -16.53
CA LYS A 31 1.05 0.91 -15.32
C LYS A 31 0.09 0.29 -14.31
N LEU A 32 -1.01 0.98 -14.02
CA LEU A 32 -2.03 0.51 -13.09
C LEU A 32 -2.68 -0.80 -13.56
N ASP A 33 -3.01 -0.92 -14.85
CA ASP A 33 -3.58 -2.14 -15.42
C ASP A 33 -2.59 -3.32 -15.24
N ARG A 34 -1.29 -3.11 -15.49
CA ARG A 34 -0.26 -4.13 -15.23
C ARG A 34 -0.13 -4.50 -13.76
N ASP A 35 -0.24 -3.54 -12.86
CA ASP A 35 -0.14 -3.79 -11.42
C ASP A 35 -1.38 -4.55 -10.91
N ILE A 36 -2.57 -4.23 -11.44
CA ILE A 36 -3.80 -5.00 -11.19
C ILE A 36 -3.65 -6.43 -11.71
N ASP A 37 -3.14 -6.61 -12.93
CA ASP A 37 -2.92 -7.94 -13.51
C ASP A 37 -1.95 -8.76 -12.65
N LYS A 38 -0.88 -8.15 -12.13
CA LYS A 38 0.03 -8.80 -11.18
C LYS A 38 -0.66 -9.20 -9.88
N LEU A 39 -1.46 -8.31 -9.29
CA LEU A 39 -2.18 -8.59 -8.04
C LEU A 39 -3.25 -9.68 -8.20
N ASN A 40 -3.82 -9.82 -9.40
CA ASN A 40 -4.78 -10.88 -9.72
C ASN A 40 -4.13 -12.26 -9.96
N THR A 41 -2.80 -12.34 -10.01
CA THR A 41 -2.12 -13.65 -10.04
C THR A 41 -2.07 -14.28 -8.66
N ASN A 42 -2.14 -15.61 -8.59
CA ASN A 42 -2.02 -16.35 -7.32
C ASN A 42 -0.72 -16.00 -6.56
N GLN A 43 0.37 -15.75 -7.29
CA GLN A 43 1.66 -15.34 -6.71
C GLN A 43 1.63 -13.91 -6.17
N GLY A 44 1.04 -12.96 -6.91
CA GLY A 44 0.93 -11.56 -6.48
C GLY A 44 -0.04 -11.36 -5.32
N LEU A 45 -1.11 -12.16 -5.26
CA LEU A 45 -2.02 -12.18 -4.11
C LEU A 45 -1.31 -12.71 -2.84
N GLU A 46 -0.57 -13.81 -2.96
CA GLU A 46 0.22 -14.37 -1.86
C GLU A 46 1.28 -13.37 -1.37
N GLU A 47 2.01 -12.73 -2.28
CA GLU A 47 3.05 -11.74 -1.96
C GLU A 47 2.45 -10.50 -1.27
N ASN A 48 1.31 -9.99 -1.75
CA ASN A 48 0.65 -8.84 -1.13
C ASN A 48 0.13 -9.15 0.27
N ILE A 49 -0.41 -10.35 0.47
CA ILE A 49 -0.85 -10.84 1.79
C ILE A 49 0.38 -11.01 2.71
N ARG A 50 1.51 -11.49 2.17
CA ARG A 50 2.77 -11.62 2.91
C ARG A 50 3.29 -10.31 3.45
N GLU A 51 3.37 -9.29 2.59
CA GLU A 51 3.85 -7.96 2.97
C GLU A 51 2.93 -7.29 3.97
N LYS A 52 1.61 -7.37 3.76
CA LYS A 52 0.64 -6.66 4.61
C LYS A 52 0.42 -7.31 5.96
N PHE A 53 0.49 -8.64 6.03
CA PHE A 53 0.14 -9.39 7.24
C PHE A 53 1.32 -10.13 7.87
N GLY A 54 2.52 -10.06 7.28
CA GLY A 54 3.71 -10.73 7.79
C GLY A 54 3.51 -12.24 7.87
N LEU A 55 2.89 -12.86 6.86
CA LEU A 55 2.58 -14.29 6.90
C LEU A 55 3.73 -15.12 6.27
N VAL A 56 4.39 -15.96 7.06
CA VAL A 56 5.39 -16.92 6.58
C VAL A 56 4.72 -18.18 6.01
N LYS A 57 5.40 -18.90 5.12
CA LYS A 57 4.87 -20.18 4.57
C LYS A 57 4.81 -21.24 5.67
N GLU A 58 3.98 -22.28 5.50
CA GLU A 58 4.04 -23.48 6.33
C GLU A 58 5.47 -24.05 6.32
N GLY A 59 6.14 -24.02 7.48
CA GLY A 59 7.52 -24.48 7.64
C GLY A 59 8.59 -23.38 7.74
N GLU A 60 8.24 -22.11 7.63
CA GLU A 60 9.16 -20.97 7.84
C GLU A 60 8.93 -20.33 9.22
N ASN A 61 9.99 -20.10 10.00
CA ASN A 61 9.92 -19.45 11.31
C ASN A 61 10.08 -17.94 11.18
N MET A 62 9.14 -17.15 11.72
CA MET A 62 9.26 -15.70 11.82
C MET A 62 9.88 -15.30 13.17
N ILE A 63 11.04 -14.66 13.13
CA ILE A 63 11.69 -14.10 14.32
C ILE A 63 11.45 -12.59 14.31
N VAL A 64 10.58 -12.11 15.20
CA VAL A 64 10.39 -10.67 15.45
C VAL A 64 11.32 -10.28 16.59
N ILE A 65 12.42 -9.60 16.29
CA ILE A 65 13.33 -9.06 17.30
C ILE A 65 12.82 -7.67 17.67
N VAL A 66 12.20 -7.58 18.86
CA VAL A 66 11.89 -6.29 19.48
C VAL A 66 13.03 -5.99 20.44
N ASP A 67 13.76 -4.90 20.20
CA ASP A 67 14.78 -4.42 21.13
C ASP A 67 14.09 -3.81 22.36
N GLU A 68 13.80 -4.66 23.35
CA GLU A 68 13.48 -4.18 24.68
C GLU A 68 14.77 -3.78 25.40
N LYS A 69 14.86 -2.49 25.75
CA LYS A 69 15.84 -2.02 26.74
C LYS A 69 15.63 -2.84 28.01
N LYS A 70 16.59 -3.74 28.26
CA LYS A 70 16.92 -4.49 29.49
C LYS A 70 15.96 -4.28 30.67
N GLU A 71 15.44 -5.36 31.24
CA GLU A 71 15.99 -5.98 32.47
C GLU A 71 15.25 -7.27 32.93
N VAL A 72 16.05 -8.33 33.20
CA VAL A 72 16.03 -9.27 34.35
C VAL A 72 14.92 -10.37 34.50
N SER A 73 15.34 -11.62 34.24
CA SER A 73 15.17 -12.94 34.91
C SER A 73 13.82 -13.49 35.52
N VAL A 74 13.33 -14.62 34.93
CA VAL A 74 12.61 -15.87 35.45
C VAL A 74 11.40 -15.78 36.41
N PRO A 75 10.49 -16.80 36.55
CA PRO A 75 10.00 -17.92 35.71
C PRO A 75 8.46 -17.90 35.44
N LEU A 76 7.97 -18.87 34.64
CA LEU A 76 6.56 -19.10 34.25
C LEU A 76 5.60 -19.34 35.44
N GLU A 77 4.60 -18.48 35.63
CA GLU A 77 3.35 -18.76 36.34
C GLU A 77 2.21 -17.98 35.66
N ALA A 78 1.10 -18.66 35.41
CA ALA A 78 -0.05 -18.17 34.67
C ALA A 78 -0.77 -17.04 35.40
N ASN A 79 -0.78 -15.84 34.81
CA ASN A 79 -1.77 -14.81 35.13
C ASN A 79 -2.36 -14.25 33.82
N SER A 80 -3.37 -14.95 33.32
CA SER A 80 -4.25 -14.49 32.25
C SER A 80 -5.10 -13.32 32.77
N GLY A 81 -4.61 -12.09 32.63
CA GLY A 81 -5.36 -10.92 33.10
C GLY A 81 -5.07 -9.58 32.42
N GLY A 82 -4.18 -9.52 31.43
CA GLY A 82 -3.66 -8.23 30.94
C GLY A 82 -4.37 -7.64 29.73
N PHE A 83 -4.57 -8.41 28.66
CA PHE A 83 -4.98 -7.84 27.35
C PHE A 83 -6.28 -8.44 26.80
N PHE A 84 -6.49 -9.76 26.93
CA PHE A 84 -7.73 -10.40 26.47
C PHE A 84 -8.96 -9.93 27.25
N SER A 85 -8.80 -9.61 28.53
CA SER A 85 -9.84 -9.03 29.40
C SER A 85 -10.28 -7.63 28.93
N PHE A 86 -9.35 -6.82 28.43
CA PHE A 86 -9.63 -5.49 27.89
C PHE A 86 -10.40 -5.54 26.57
N PHE A 87 -10.04 -6.47 25.67
CA PHE A 87 -10.70 -6.64 24.37
C PHE A 87 -12.13 -7.18 24.48
N LEU A 88 -12.40 -8.12 25.39
CA LEU A 88 -13.75 -8.68 25.56
C LEU A 88 -14.76 -7.66 26.12
N ASN A 89 -14.29 -6.65 26.84
CA ASN A 89 -15.14 -5.61 27.42
C ASN A 89 -15.51 -4.48 26.44
N LEU A 90 -14.91 -4.46 25.25
CA LEU A 90 -15.14 -3.43 24.22
C LEU A 90 -16.32 -3.74 23.28
N PHE A 91 -16.78 -5.00 23.26
CA PHE A 91 -17.86 -5.47 22.39
C PHE A 91 -19.15 -5.77 23.14
N LYS A 92 -19.34 -5.16 24.32
CA LYS A 92 -20.57 -5.22 25.10
C LYS A 92 -21.30 -3.88 25.06
#